data_AF-A0A0F8ZLG4-F1
#
_entry.id   AF-A0A0F8ZLG4-F1
#
_cell.length_a   1.000
_cell.length_b   1.000
_cell.length_c   1.000
_cell.angle_alpha   90.00
_cell.angle_beta   90.00
_cell.angle_gamma   90.00
#
_symmetry.space_group_name_H-M   'P 1'
#
loop_
_entity.id
_entity.type
_entity.pdbx_description
1 polymer ?
#
loop_
_entity_poly.entity_id
_entity_poly.type
_entity_poly.pdbx_seq_one_letter_code
_entity_poly.pdbx_strand_id
1 'polypeptide(L)'
;MGKPGEPMSRKEQLERDIEDYSSNPSYNKYIVERAKRELSELKGEVVEPKVEAKPDLTFEQYKSKTVTELRVIAKKLLVPVYYKLNEDVLIKEIMKRH
;
A
#
# COMPACT_ATOMS: atom_id res chain seq x y z
N MET A 1 20.89 -32.68 20.50
CA MET A 1 19.98 -32.62 21.67
C MET A 1 19.82 -31.16 22.04
N GLY A 2 18.74 -30.51 21.59
CA GLY A 2 18.46 -29.10 21.93
C GLY A 2 18.08 -29.01 23.40
N LYS A 3 18.63 -28.01 24.12
CA LYS A 3 18.39 -27.83 25.55
C LYS A 3 16.92 -27.50 25.79
N PRO A 4 16.23 -28.15 26.74
CA PRO A 4 14.87 -27.76 27.11
C PRO A 4 14.91 -26.45 27.91
N GLY A 5 14.20 -25.42 27.46
CA GLY A 5 13.90 -24.25 28.28
C GLY A 5 14.54 -22.91 27.88
N GLU A 6 15.20 -22.80 26.73
CA GLU A 6 15.46 -21.46 26.18
C GLU A 6 14.12 -20.90 25.63
N PRO A 7 13.64 -19.76 26.14
CA PRO A 7 12.40 -19.18 25.64
C PRO A 7 12.59 -18.86 24.17
N MET A 8 11.65 -19.31 23.33
CA MET A 8 11.60 -18.94 21.92
C MET A 8 11.84 -17.44 21.77
N SER A 9 12.77 -17.04 20.90
CA SER A 9 12.90 -15.63 20.54
C SER A 9 11.59 -15.17 19.89
N ARG A 10 11.19 -13.91 20.13
CA ARG A 10 9.95 -13.32 19.58
C ARG A 10 9.84 -13.53 18.07
N LYS A 11 10.97 -13.49 17.36
CA LYS A 11 11.09 -13.77 15.94
C LYS A 11 10.68 -15.20 15.57
N GLU A 12 11.26 -16.19 16.24
CA GLU A 12 11.00 -17.62 15.98
C GLU A 12 9.59 -18.04 16.38
N GLN A 13 8.99 -17.33 17.33
CA GLN A 13 7.59 -17.51 17.70
C GLN A 13 6.65 -17.04 16.58
N LEU A 14 6.89 -15.83 16.05
CA LEU A 14 6.10 -15.28 14.94
C LEU A 14 6.19 -16.14 13.68
N GLU A 15 7.36 -16.71 13.36
CA GLU A 15 7.53 -17.61 12.21
C GLU A 15 6.64 -18.86 12.32
N ARG A 16 6.59 -19.48 13.50
CA ARG A 16 5.70 -20.62 13.76
C ARG A 16 4.23 -20.23 13.76
N ASP A 17 3.87 -19.14 14.42
CA ASP A 17 2.50 -18.66 14.49
C ASP A 17 1.94 -18.41 13.07
N ILE A 18 2.72 -17.80 12.18
CA ILE A 18 2.31 -17.56 10.79
C ILE A 18 2.11 -18.87 10.02
N GLU A 19 2.98 -19.86 10.19
CA GLU A 19 2.89 -21.17 9.52
C GLU A 19 1.65 -21.96 10.00
N ASP A 20 1.41 -21.97 11.30
CA ASP A 20 0.22 -22.58 11.92
C ASP A 20 -1.07 -21.91 11.45
N TYR A 21 -1.09 -20.57 11.35
CA TYR A 21 -2.27 -19.84 10.91
C TYR A 21 -2.53 -19.97 9.40
N SER A 22 -1.48 -20.08 8.59
CA SER A 22 -1.61 -20.22 7.14
C SER A 22 -2.15 -21.59 6.73
N SER A 23 -2.00 -22.60 7.60
CA SER A 23 -2.48 -23.97 7.40
C SER A 23 -3.92 -24.18 7.90
N ASN A 24 -4.52 -23.20 8.59
CA ASN A 24 -5.87 -23.30 9.16
C ASN A 24 -6.80 -22.18 8.64
N PRO A 25 -7.79 -22.48 7.78
CA PRO A 25 -8.67 -21.48 7.18
C PRO A 25 -9.62 -20.78 8.17
N SER A 26 -9.71 -21.25 9.42
CA SER A 26 -10.50 -20.61 10.48
C SER A 26 -9.77 -19.44 11.16
N TYR A 27 -8.48 -19.25 10.89
CA TYR A 27 -7.69 -18.24 11.56
C TYR A 27 -7.97 -16.85 10.98
N ASN A 28 -8.04 -15.85 11.86
CA ASN A 28 -8.34 -14.49 11.46
C ASN A 28 -7.18 -13.93 10.60
N LYS A 29 -7.44 -13.73 9.31
CA LYS A 29 -6.51 -13.19 8.31
C LYS A 29 -5.77 -11.93 8.80
N TYR A 30 -6.42 -11.10 9.60
CA TYR A 30 -5.81 -9.88 10.16
C TYR A 30 -4.66 -10.17 11.15
N ILE A 31 -4.77 -11.25 11.93
CA ILE A 31 -3.73 -11.64 12.90
C ILE A 31 -2.48 -12.14 12.16
N VAL A 32 -2.67 -12.90 11.09
CA VAL A 32 -1.58 -13.40 10.24
C VAL A 32 -0.82 -12.26 9.57
N GLU A 33 -1.55 -11.30 8.99
CA GLU A 33 -0.93 -10.13 8.33
C GLU A 33 -0.18 -9.24 9.34
N ARG A 34 -0.69 -9.10 10.56
CA ARG A 34 0.00 -8.39 11.64
C ARG A 34 1.28 -9.10 12.07
N ALA A 35 1.23 -10.42 12.26
CA ALA A 35 2.40 -11.21 12.63
C ALA A 35 3.48 -11.18 11.55
N LYS A 36 3.11 -11.25 10.26
CA LYS A 36 4.03 -11.09 9.13
C LYS A 36 4.71 -9.72 9.13
N ARG A 37 3.97 -8.65 9.41
CA ARG A 37 4.53 -7.29 9.48
C ARG A 37 5.55 -7.18 10.61
N GLU A 38 5.18 -7.61 11.81
CA GLU A 38 6.07 -7.57 12.98
C GLU A 38 7.33 -8.42 12.76
N LEU A 39 7.19 -9.60 12.14
CA LEU A 39 8.32 -10.45 11.78
C LEU A 39 9.26 -9.77 10.78
N SER A 40 8.70 -9.06 9.81
CA SER A 40 9.46 -8.34 8.79
C SER A 40 10.23 -7.16 9.39
N GLU A 41 9.59 -6.39 10.29
CA GLU A 41 10.22 -5.34 11.09
C GLU A 41 11.38 -5.89 11.93
N LEU A 42 11.19 -7.04 12.60
CA LEU A 42 12.23 -7.71 13.38
C LEU A 42 13.38 -8.28 12.53
N LYS A 43 13.12 -8.63 11.26
CA LYS A 43 14.15 -9.08 10.31
C LYS A 43 14.98 -7.92 9.77
N GLY A 44 14.63 -6.68 10.06
CA GLY A 44 15.25 -5.50 9.44
C GLY A 44 14.92 -5.38 7.95
N GLU A 45 13.99 -6.21 7.45
CA GLU A 45 13.26 -5.93 6.23
C GLU A 45 12.32 -4.78 6.58
N VAL A 46 12.83 -3.56 6.44
CA VAL A 46 11.96 -2.41 6.24
C VAL A 46 11.18 -2.74 4.97
N VAL A 47 10.01 -3.37 5.13
CA VAL A 47 8.96 -3.30 4.13
C VAL A 47 8.52 -1.86 4.20
N GLU A 48 9.32 -1.00 3.55
CA GLU A 48 8.79 0.24 3.03
C GLU A 48 7.48 -0.19 2.39
N PRO A 49 6.33 0.39 2.80
CA PRO A 49 5.15 0.19 2.01
C PRO A 49 5.62 0.52 0.60
N LYS A 50 5.58 -0.46 -0.30
CA LYS A 50 5.51 -0.17 -1.73
C LYS A 50 4.19 0.57 -1.87
N VAL A 51 4.20 1.84 -1.49
CA VAL A 51 3.62 2.88 -2.29
C VAL A 51 4.36 2.67 -3.59
N GLU A 52 3.80 1.81 -4.45
CA GLU A 52 3.89 2.05 -5.87
C GLU A 52 3.64 3.54 -5.98
N ALA A 53 4.72 4.31 -6.12
CA ALA A 53 4.65 5.65 -6.65
C ALA A 53 3.88 5.40 -7.94
N LYS A 54 2.57 5.71 -7.91
CA LYS A 54 1.71 5.51 -9.06
C LYS A 54 2.49 6.12 -10.20
N PRO A 55 2.78 5.37 -11.28
CA PRO A 55 3.52 5.95 -12.38
C PRO A 55 2.82 7.25 -12.72
N ASP A 56 3.56 8.36 -12.68
CA ASP A 56 3.02 9.66 -13.03
C ASP A 56 2.37 9.50 -14.40
N LEU A 57 1.04 9.48 -14.38
CA LEU A 57 0.27 9.10 -15.56
C LEU A 57 0.63 10.10 -16.65
N THR A 58 0.92 9.59 -17.84
CA THR A 58 1.21 10.47 -18.97
C THR A 58 -0.04 11.26 -19.34
N PHE A 59 0.14 12.37 -20.07
CA PHE A 59 -0.97 13.18 -20.55
C PHE A 59 -2.03 12.33 -21.29
N GLU A 60 -1.60 11.34 -22.09
CA GLU A 60 -2.50 10.42 -22.80
C GLU A 60 -3.24 9.46 -21.86
N GLN A 61 -2.60 9.01 -20.79
CA GLN A 61 -3.24 8.17 -19.77
C GLN A 61 -4.25 8.94 -18.91
N TYR A 62 -4.09 10.26 -18.78
CA TYR A 62 -5.13 11.10 -18.21
C TYR A 62 -6.27 11.36 -19.20
N LYS A 63 -5.97 11.48 -20.51
CA LYS A 63 -6.99 11.61 -21.57
C LYS A 63 -7.88 10.39 -21.73
N SER A 64 -7.42 9.20 -21.32
CA SER A 64 -8.26 8.00 -21.32
C SER A 64 -9.22 7.93 -20.13
N LYS A 65 -9.14 8.87 -19.18
CA LYS A 65 -10.06 8.97 -18.03
C LYS A 65 -11.25 9.84 -18.34
N THR A 66 -12.36 9.56 -17.67
CA THR A 66 -13.55 10.41 -17.76
C THR A 66 -13.31 11.76 -17.08
N VAL A 67 -14.01 12.82 -17.54
CA VAL A 67 -13.98 14.15 -16.89
C VAL A 67 -14.32 14.07 -15.40
N THR A 68 -15.22 13.16 -15.00
CA THR A 68 -15.57 12.94 -13.60
C THR A 68 -14.38 12.45 -12.78
N GLU A 69 -13.63 11.46 -13.29
CA GLU A 69 -12.42 10.96 -12.63
C GLU A 69 -11.34 12.04 -12.56
N LEU A 70 -11.14 12.80 -13.64
CA LEU A 70 -10.19 13.92 -13.65
C LEU A 70 -10.56 14.98 -12.59
N ARG A 71 -11.85 15.30 -12.43
CA ARG A 71 -12.30 16.22 -11.36
C ARG A 71 -12.06 15.66 -9.96
N VAL A 72 -12.22 14.36 -9.76
CA VAL A 72 -11.93 13.71 -8.46
C VAL A 72 -10.44 13.78 -8.16
N ILE A 73 -9.57 13.52 -9.15
CA ILE A 73 -8.12 13.61 -9.01
C ILE A 73 -7.72 15.06 -8.72
N ALA A 74 -8.22 16.02 -9.50
CA ALA A 74 -7.96 17.44 -9.31
C ALA A 74 -8.41 17.95 -7.93
N LYS A 75 -9.55 17.47 -7.42
CA LYS A 75 -10.02 17.78 -6.06
C LYS A 75 -9.06 17.26 -5.00
N LYS A 76 -8.55 16.02 -5.14
CA LYS A 76 -7.57 15.43 -4.20
C LYS A 76 -6.25 16.21 -4.20
N LEU A 77 -5.85 16.71 -5.35
CA LEU A 77 -4.63 17.52 -5.53
C LEU A 77 -4.86 19.01 -5.21
N LEU A 78 -6.05 19.40 -4.75
CA LEU A 78 -6.39 20.80 -4.44
C LEU A 78 -6.15 21.75 -5.62
N VAL A 79 -6.46 21.29 -6.84
CA VAL A 79 -6.42 22.12 -8.05
C VAL A 79 -7.51 23.20 -7.95
N PRO A 80 -7.19 24.50 -7.97
CA PRO A 80 -8.17 25.57 -7.90
C PRO A 80 -9.03 25.56 -9.16
N VAL A 81 -10.30 25.95 -9.00
CA VAL A 81 -11.28 26.09 -10.10
C VAL A 81 -11.43 24.86 -11.01
N TYR A 82 -11.04 23.66 -10.56
CA TYR A 82 -11.05 22.41 -11.34
C TYR A 82 -12.40 22.09 -12.01
N TYR A 83 -13.51 22.54 -11.41
CA TYR A 83 -14.87 22.35 -11.90
C TYR A 83 -15.23 23.24 -13.10
N LYS A 84 -14.46 24.30 -13.35
CA LYS A 84 -14.60 25.24 -14.47
C LYS A 84 -13.57 25.02 -15.59
N LEU A 85 -12.59 24.14 -15.38
CA LEU A 85 -11.54 23.87 -16.37
C LEU A 85 -12.03 22.90 -17.45
N ASN A 86 -11.61 23.16 -18.69
CA ASN A 86 -11.73 22.21 -19.80
C ASN A 86 -10.83 20.99 -19.53
N GLU A 87 -11.17 19.84 -20.12
CA GLU A 87 -10.48 18.55 -19.89
C GLU A 87 -8.96 18.66 -20.07
N ASP A 88 -8.48 19.16 -21.22
CA ASP A 88 -7.04 19.30 -21.49
C ASP A 88 -6.34 20.24 -20.48
N VAL A 89 -7.01 21.30 -20.04
CA VAL A 89 -6.45 22.25 -19.07
C VAL A 89 -6.41 21.61 -17.68
N LEU A 90 -7.47 20.88 -17.33
CA LEU A 90 -7.58 20.13 -16.09
C LEU A 90 -6.46 19.09 -15.97
N ILE A 91 -6.18 18.35 -17.04
CA ILE A 91 -5.08 17.37 -17.09
C ILE A 91 -3.73 18.07 -16.88
N LYS A 92 -3.47 19.19 -17.57
CA LYS A 92 -2.22 19.95 -17.38
C LYS A 92 -2.05 20.44 -15.94
N GLU A 93 -3.13 20.90 -15.31
CA GLU A 93 -3.10 21.37 -13.92
C GLU A 93 -2.94 20.25 -12.89
N ILE A 94 -3.46 19.06 -13.19
CA ILE A 94 -3.21 17.83 -12.42
C ILE A 94 -1.73 17.43 -12.53
N MET A 95 -1.20 17.39 -13.75
CA MET A 95 0.19 16.99 -14.01
C MET A 95 1.23 17.94 -13.41
N LYS A 96 0.95 19.25 -13.28
CA LYS A 96 1.87 20.21 -12.64
C LYS A 96 2.03 20.01 -11.13
N ARG A 97 1.06 19.36 -10.49
CA ARG A 97 1.04 19.14 -9.03
C ARG A 97 1.59 17.77 -8.62
N HIS A 98 1.71 16.89 -9.61
CA HIS A 98 2.49 15.66 -9.53
C HIS A 98 3.96 16.01 -9.82
#